data_AF-A0A5C5ZRH0-F1
#
_entry.id   AF-A0A5C5ZRH0-F1
#
_cell.length_a   1.000
_cell.length_b   1.000
_cell.length_c   1.000
_cell.angle_alpha   90.00
_cell.angle_beta   90.00
_cell.angle_gamma   90.00
#
_symmetry.space_group_name_H-M   'P 1'
#
loop_
_entity.id
_entity.type
_entity.pdbx_description
1 polymer ?
#
loop_
_entity_poly.entity_id
_entity_poly.type
_entity_poly.pdbx_seq_one_letter_code
_entity_poly.pdbx_strand_id
1 'polypeptide(L)'
;MSSPTPDPASDPNRPLRWVVYTVLIALALGQAAGKILAVNAVNVQKLEQRRVAAAIDKARAELTAQGVKGEEFERQLAERSDDLRHAMRLQRPFLSANDRSRWMAIRAIAEEGDHEIERYLGEPTWDTIDMVQHRGRDGELHQYSSKPPLLMVLIAAPYWLIIQTTGMTLGTHPYVVGRILMLLVSGGSLLVLLASVAHLAERWGATDAGRIFAVAVAALGTQLSAFTPVLNNHLIAAASAAVALVAWSRIRFSPDSARAIDFVVAGLAAAFTVVNELPALAFFVLLGGELLLRHTRGALALFLPAAALVAAAFFGTTYWAHASWKPPYAHRSETDLADNWYDYSYTVNGRERDSYWRRPSSIDRGEPSKATYALHTLVGHHGVFSLTPVWLLSAAGGLAWLLRGDRARRELALGVLGLSAVCLTFYIGFRPQGDRNYGGMTNGLRWMFWFVPLWCVLLMPAADRLLRSRGGAALCGVLLAFSALSASYPTWNPWTQPWIYNWLDHLGFTLI
;
A
#
# COMPACT_ATOMS: atom_id res chain seq x y z
N MET A 1 1.97 -30.12 32.10
CA MET A 1 3.33 -29.58 32.23
C MET A 1 3.93 -29.50 30.84
N SER A 2 3.96 -28.30 30.24
CA SER A 2 4.64 -28.05 28.97
C SER A 2 6.14 -28.09 29.21
N SER A 3 6.87 -28.93 28.48
CA SER A 3 8.32 -28.85 28.40
C SER A 3 8.71 -27.41 28.03
N PRO A 4 9.74 -26.82 28.67
CA PRO A 4 10.23 -25.51 28.28
C PRO A 4 10.67 -25.61 26.82
N THR A 5 10.11 -24.77 25.96
CA THR A 5 10.64 -24.56 24.62
C THR A 5 12.12 -24.17 24.79
N PRO A 6 13.07 -24.89 24.17
CA PRO A 6 14.48 -24.56 24.30
C PRO A 6 14.69 -23.08 23.95
N ASP A 7 15.55 -22.41 24.71
CA ASP A 7 15.87 -21.00 24.48
C ASP A 7 16.26 -20.83 23.01
N PRO A 8 15.55 -20.02 22.22
CA PRO A 8 15.90 -19.82 20.82
C PRO A 8 17.31 -19.22 20.63
N ALA A 9 17.98 -18.76 21.68
CA ALA A 9 19.41 -18.41 21.65
C ALA A 9 20.36 -19.62 21.64
N SER A 10 19.88 -20.82 22.00
CA SER A 10 20.65 -22.07 22.04
C SER A 10 20.64 -22.87 20.73
N ASP A 11 19.88 -22.42 19.73
CA ASP A 11 19.77 -23.07 18.43
C ASP A 11 21.00 -22.77 17.54
N PRO A 12 21.86 -23.77 17.25
CA PRO A 12 23.10 -23.55 16.51
C PRO A 12 22.86 -23.11 15.05
N ASN A 13 21.68 -23.35 14.49
CA ASN A 13 21.36 -22.97 13.11
C ASN A 13 20.81 -21.54 13.00
N ARG A 14 20.47 -20.90 14.13
CA ARG A 14 19.91 -19.55 14.15
C ARG A 14 20.80 -18.52 13.44
N PRO A 15 22.12 -18.44 13.66
CA PRO A 15 22.98 -17.50 12.95
C PRO A 15 22.90 -17.69 11.43
N LEU A 16 22.92 -18.94 10.95
CA LEU A 16 22.81 -19.25 9.52
C LEU A 16 21.45 -18.81 8.96
N ARG A 17 20.35 -19.05 9.68
CA ARG A 17 19.03 -18.58 9.26
C ARG A 17 18.97 -17.06 9.12
N TRP A 18 19.55 -16.31 10.07
CA TRP A 18 19.62 -14.86 9.99
C TRP A 18 20.45 -14.37 8.80
N VAL A 19 21.54 -15.05 8.44
CA VAL A 19 22.27 -14.77 7.19
C VAL A 19 21.34 -14.94 5.98
N VAL A 20 20.59 -16.05 5.91
CA VAL A 20 19.62 -16.29 4.82
C VAL A 20 18.52 -15.22 4.80
N TYR A 21 17.97 -14.84 5.96
CA TYR A 21 16.97 -13.78 6.04
C TYR A 21 17.52 -12.45 5.56
N THR A 22 18.73 -12.08 5.96
CA THR A 22 19.39 -10.85 5.51
C THR A 22 19.57 -10.85 4.00
N VAL A 23 19.97 -11.97 3.39
CA VAL A 23 20.06 -12.09 1.93
C VAL A 23 18.69 -11.90 1.27
N LEU A 24 17.64 -12.56 1.77
CA LEU A 24 16.28 -12.41 1.24
C LEU A 24 15.74 -10.97 1.36
N ILE A 25 15.99 -10.33 2.51
CA ILE A 25 15.62 -8.93 2.76
C ILE A 25 16.39 -8.00 1.82
N ALA A 26 17.71 -8.19 1.66
CA ALA A 26 18.52 -7.40 0.75
C ALA A 26 18.07 -7.55 -0.71
N LEU A 27 17.71 -8.76 -1.14
CA LEU A 27 17.15 -9.00 -2.48
C LEU A 27 15.82 -8.26 -2.65
N ALA A 28 14.90 -8.36 -1.70
CA ALA A 28 13.60 -7.68 -1.78
C ALA A 28 13.74 -6.15 -1.79
N LEU A 29 14.62 -5.59 -0.94
CA LEU A 29 14.91 -4.16 -0.91
C LEU A 29 15.61 -3.70 -2.18
N GLY A 30 16.56 -4.48 -2.72
CA GLY A 30 17.21 -4.18 -3.99
C GLY A 30 16.23 -4.16 -5.16
N GLN A 31 15.29 -5.10 -5.20
CA GLN A 31 14.21 -5.11 -6.20
C GLN A 31 13.26 -3.90 -6.03
N ALA A 32 12.87 -3.57 -4.80
CA ALA A 32 12.04 -2.41 -4.52
C ALA A 32 12.73 -1.10 -4.93
N ALA A 33 14.00 -0.92 -4.54
CA ALA A 33 14.81 0.24 -4.90
C ALA A 33 15.00 0.34 -6.42
N GLY A 34 15.32 -0.77 -7.09
CA GLY A 34 15.43 -0.84 -8.54
C GLY A 34 14.15 -0.37 -9.23
N LYS A 35 12.98 -0.86 -8.77
CA LYS A 35 11.66 -0.42 -9.28
C LYS A 35 11.45 1.07 -9.06
N ILE A 36 11.64 1.58 -7.83
CA ILE A 36 11.49 3.02 -7.48
C ILE A 36 12.38 3.91 -8.35
N LEU A 37 13.64 3.52 -8.56
CA LEU A 37 14.59 4.30 -9.34
C LEU A 37 14.25 4.28 -10.84
N ALA A 38 13.71 3.17 -11.34
CA ALA A 38 13.37 2.98 -12.75
C ALA A 38 11.90 3.23 -13.11
N VAL A 39 11.12 3.92 -12.25
CA VAL A 39 9.73 4.38 -12.45
C VAL A 39 9.45 5.10 -13.79
N ASN A 40 10.47 5.40 -14.59
CA ASN A 40 10.33 5.92 -15.95
C ASN A 40 10.39 4.77 -16.98
N ALA A 41 9.24 4.34 -17.49
CA ALA A 41 9.20 3.33 -18.55
C ALA A 41 9.98 3.85 -19.78
N VAL A 42 10.98 3.07 -20.23
CA VAL A 42 11.84 3.38 -21.39
C VAL A 42 11.02 3.74 -22.64
N ASN A 43 9.84 3.13 -22.81
CA ASN A 43 8.95 3.41 -23.94
C ASN A 43 8.31 4.80 -23.87
N VAL A 44 7.92 5.26 -22.67
CA VAL A 44 7.39 6.63 -22.48
C VAL A 44 8.50 7.64 -22.71
N GLN A 45 9.72 7.35 -22.28
CA GLN A 45 10.91 8.16 -22.58
C GLN A 45 11.12 8.34 -24.09
N LYS A 46 11.09 7.25 -24.85
CA LYS A 46 11.25 7.29 -26.31
C LYS A 46 10.12 8.08 -26.98
N LEU A 47 8.88 7.90 -26.53
CA LEU A 47 7.74 8.64 -27.07
C LEU A 47 7.85 10.15 -26.77
N GLU A 48 8.19 10.51 -25.53
CA GLU A 48 8.41 11.90 -25.12
C GLU A 48 9.52 12.54 -25.96
N GLN A 49 10.68 11.90 -26.05
CA GLN A 49 11.82 12.38 -26.86
C GLN A 49 11.42 12.62 -28.32
N ARG A 50 10.66 11.69 -28.92
CA ARG A 50 10.17 11.85 -30.31
C ARG A 50 9.20 13.02 -30.44
N ARG A 51 8.25 13.19 -29.51
CA ARG A 51 7.27 14.28 -29.55
C ARG A 51 7.93 15.63 -29.34
N VAL A 52 8.85 15.73 -28.38
CA VAL A 52 9.63 16.94 -28.09
C VAL A 52 10.51 17.30 -29.30
N ALA A 53 11.25 16.34 -29.87
CA ALA A 53 12.07 16.59 -31.05
C ALA A 53 11.25 17.13 -32.22
N ALA A 54 10.11 16.48 -32.53
CA ALA A 54 9.22 16.94 -33.60
C ALA A 54 8.66 18.35 -33.35
N ALA A 55 8.36 18.70 -32.09
CA ALA A 55 7.88 20.04 -31.74
C ALA A 55 8.98 21.11 -31.83
N ILE A 56 10.21 20.78 -31.40
CA ILE A 56 11.37 21.66 -31.54
C ILE A 56 11.69 21.90 -33.01
N ASP A 57 11.63 20.86 -33.85
CA ASP A 57 11.83 20.99 -35.29
C ASP A 57 10.79 21.90 -35.94
N LYS A 58 9.52 21.80 -35.50
CA LYS A 58 8.46 22.71 -35.92
C LYS A 58 8.73 24.16 -35.47
N ALA A 59 9.12 24.37 -34.22
CA ALA A 59 9.46 25.70 -33.70
C ALA A 59 10.66 26.32 -34.44
N ARG A 60 11.68 25.50 -34.77
CA ARG A 60 12.83 25.90 -35.59
C ARG A 60 12.39 26.37 -36.97
N ALA A 61 11.49 25.62 -37.63
CA ALA A 61 10.96 26.00 -38.94
C ALA A 61 10.16 27.31 -38.88
N GLU A 62 9.36 27.52 -37.84
CA GLU A 62 8.60 28.75 -37.63
C GLU A 62 9.51 29.97 -37.43
N LEU A 63 10.54 29.88 -36.57
CA LEU A 63 11.51 30.96 -36.36
C LEU A 63 12.29 31.29 -37.64
N THR A 64 12.64 30.26 -38.41
CA THR A 64 13.31 30.42 -39.70
C THR A 64 12.39 31.14 -40.70
N ALA A 65 11.12 30.78 -40.76
CA ALA A 65 10.12 31.42 -41.62
C ALA A 65 9.83 32.88 -41.21
N GLN A 66 9.96 33.20 -39.92
CA GLN A 66 9.86 34.58 -39.40
C GLN A 66 11.13 35.41 -39.66
N GLY A 67 12.18 34.82 -40.22
CA GLY A 67 13.42 35.50 -40.58
C GLY A 67 14.34 35.80 -39.39
N VAL A 68 14.10 35.20 -38.22
CA VAL A 68 14.98 35.30 -37.04
C VAL A 68 16.32 34.61 -37.35
N LYS A 69 17.46 35.24 -37.04
CA LYS A 69 18.81 34.75 -37.40
C LYS A 69 19.83 35.02 -36.30
N GLY A 70 20.97 34.35 -36.39
CA GLY A 70 22.13 34.59 -35.53
C GLY A 70 21.87 34.25 -34.06
N GLU A 71 22.45 35.02 -33.15
CA GLU A 71 22.32 34.79 -31.70
C GLU A 71 20.86 34.89 -31.20
N GLU A 72 20.05 35.75 -31.81
CA GLU A 72 18.64 35.90 -31.47
C GLU A 72 17.84 34.61 -31.77
N PHE A 73 18.18 33.94 -32.88
CA PHE A 73 17.55 32.67 -33.24
C PHE A 73 17.90 31.58 -32.23
N GLU A 74 19.17 31.47 -31.85
CA GLU A 74 19.62 30.46 -30.88
C GLU A 74 19.00 30.70 -29.50
N ARG A 75 18.91 31.96 -29.05
CA ARG A 75 18.25 32.31 -27.78
C ARG A 75 16.77 31.93 -27.80
N GLN A 76 16.01 32.39 -28.80
CA GLN A 76 14.57 32.10 -28.90
C GLN A 76 14.29 30.60 -29.07
N LEU A 77 15.12 29.89 -29.84
CA LEU A 77 14.97 28.45 -29.99
C LEU A 77 15.29 27.71 -28.69
N ALA A 78 16.28 28.16 -27.91
CA ALA A 78 16.61 27.58 -26.61
C ALA A 78 15.45 27.76 -25.61
N GLU A 79 14.96 28.98 -25.44
CA GLU A 79 13.82 29.29 -24.57
C GLU A 79 12.58 28.47 -24.97
N ARG A 80 12.23 28.47 -26.26
CA ARG A 80 11.08 27.73 -26.77
C ARG A 80 11.27 26.22 -26.67
N SER A 81 12.49 25.71 -26.80
CA SER A 81 12.79 24.29 -26.60
C SER A 81 12.59 23.87 -25.15
N ASP A 82 12.95 24.71 -24.20
CA ASP A 82 12.77 24.44 -22.78
C ASP A 82 11.29 24.47 -22.39
N ASP A 83 10.54 25.44 -22.91
CA ASP A 83 9.08 25.49 -22.75
C ASP A 83 8.40 24.24 -23.33
N LEU A 84 8.79 23.81 -24.54
CA LEU A 84 8.24 22.62 -25.18
C LEU A 84 8.58 21.34 -24.41
N ARG A 85 9.82 21.20 -23.92
CA ARG A 85 10.21 20.08 -23.05
C ARG A 85 9.37 20.02 -21.79
N HIS A 86 9.11 21.18 -21.17
CA HIS A 86 8.28 21.27 -19.99
C HIS A 86 6.81 20.91 -20.29
N ALA A 87 6.22 21.54 -21.31
CA ALA A 87 4.81 21.36 -21.67
C ALA A 87 4.47 19.96 -22.20
N MET A 88 5.44 19.28 -22.84
CA MET A 88 5.22 17.97 -23.47
C MET A 88 5.70 16.79 -22.62
N ARG A 89 6.07 17.02 -21.35
CA ARG A 89 6.49 15.96 -20.44
C ARG A 89 5.37 14.91 -20.27
N LEU A 90 5.69 13.68 -20.63
CA LEU A 90 4.84 12.50 -20.49
C LEU A 90 5.26 11.63 -19.30
N GLN A 91 6.56 11.59 -19.00
CA GLN A 91 7.08 10.84 -17.87
C GLN A 91 6.56 11.44 -16.56
N ARG A 92 6.23 10.56 -15.61
CA ARG A 92 5.75 10.94 -14.28
C ARG A 92 6.40 10.04 -13.24
N PRO A 93 6.85 10.56 -12.10
CA PRO A 93 7.29 9.72 -10.98
C PRO A 93 6.13 9.08 -10.21
N PHE A 94 4.88 9.46 -10.51
CA PHE A 94 3.69 9.04 -9.79
C PHE A 94 2.71 8.32 -10.72
N LEU A 95 2.42 7.07 -10.40
CA LEU A 95 1.97 6.08 -11.39
C LEU A 95 0.45 5.93 -11.51
N SER A 96 -0.33 6.62 -10.68
CA SER A 96 -1.78 6.70 -10.81
C SER A 96 -2.35 7.99 -10.21
N ALA A 97 -3.62 8.25 -10.51
CA ALA A 97 -4.39 9.29 -9.84
C ALA A 97 -4.40 9.10 -8.31
N ASN A 98 -4.46 7.86 -7.83
CA ASN A 98 -4.48 7.53 -6.41
C ASN A 98 -3.20 7.98 -5.70
N ASP A 99 -2.07 7.71 -6.33
CA ASP A 99 -0.74 8.12 -5.88
C ASP A 99 -0.59 9.64 -5.95
N ARG A 100 -0.94 10.25 -7.09
CA ARG A 100 -0.87 11.71 -7.31
C ARG A 100 -1.72 12.52 -6.33
N SER A 101 -2.92 12.03 -5.98
CA SER A 101 -3.77 12.68 -4.97
C SER A 101 -3.05 12.83 -3.63
N ARG A 102 -2.30 11.81 -3.20
CA ARG A 102 -1.50 11.88 -1.98
C ARG A 102 -0.31 12.81 -2.12
N TRP A 103 0.40 12.75 -3.25
CA TRP A 103 1.52 13.66 -3.48
C TRP A 103 1.11 15.12 -3.54
N MET A 104 -0.01 15.45 -4.17
CA MET A 104 -0.52 16.83 -4.20
C MET A 104 -0.89 17.33 -2.80
N ALA A 105 -1.50 16.49 -1.96
CA ALA A 105 -1.74 16.86 -0.56
C ALA A 105 -0.44 17.01 0.24
N ILE A 106 0.56 16.15 0.01
CA ILE A 106 1.90 16.29 0.61
C ILE A 106 2.56 17.62 0.19
N ARG A 107 2.41 18.01 -1.09
CA ARG A 107 2.85 19.32 -1.59
C ARG A 107 2.14 20.47 -0.89
N ALA A 108 0.80 20.47 -0.86
CA ALA A 108 0.01 21.46 -0.15
C ALA A 108 0.50 21.67 1.30
N ILE A 109 0.68 20.57 2.03
CA ILE A 109 1.09 20.64 3.44
C ILE A 109 2.51 21.20 3.60
N ALA A 110 3.46 20.75 2.79
CA ALA A 110 4.87 21.08 2.98
C ALA A 110 5.31 22.39 2.29
N GLU A 111 4.71 22.73 1.16
CA GLU A 111 5.03 23.94 0.37
C GLU A 111 4.19 25.15 0.84
N GLU A 112 2.93 24.93 1.24
CA GLU A 112 1.96 26.02 1.48
C GLU A 112 1.43 26.06 2.91
N GLY A 113 1.50 24.94 3.64
CA GLY A 113 0.96 24.83 5.00
C GLY A 113 -0.55 24.58 5.07
N ASP A 114 -1.16 24.16 3.96
CA ASP A 114 -2.59 23.85 3.85
C ASP A 114 -2.85 22.44 3.26
N HIS A 115 -4.09 22.13 2.88
CA HIS A 115 -4.49 20.83 2.30
C HIS A 115 -5.07 20.94 0.89
N GLU A 116 -5.05 22.12 0.30
CA GLU A 116 -5.77 22.45 -0.93
C GLU A 116 -4.94 22.08 -2.16
N ILE A 117 -5.48 21.22 -3.01
CA ILE A 117 -4.72 20.62 -4.12
C ILE A 117 -5.01 21.24 -5.48
N GLU A 118 -6.01 22.10 -5.59
CA GLU A 118 -6.52 22.65 -6.86
C GLU A 118 -5.47 23.43 -7.65
N ARG A 119 -4.58 24.14 -6.95
CA ARG A 119 -3.47 24.88 -7.56
C ARG A 119 -2.57 24.02 -8.43
N TYR A 120 -2.50 22.70 -8.15
CA TYR A 120 -1.65 21.77 -8.88
C TYR A 120 -2.34 21.11 -10.07
N LEU A 121 -3.68 21.10 -10.15
CA LEU A 121 -4.43 20.31 -11.14
C LEU A 121 -4.25 20.77 -12.61
N GLY A 122 -3.66 21.95 -12.82
CA GLY A 122 -3.30 22.49 -14.13
C GLY A 122 -1.84 22.23 -14.53
N GLU A 123 -0.99 21.84 -13.59
CA GLU A 123 0.44 21.63 -13.85
C GLU A 123 0.66 20.36 -14.68
N PRO A 124 1.63 20.35 -15.61
CA PRO A 124 1.97 19.14 -16.36
C PRO A 124 2.25 17.97 -15.42
N THR A 125 1.61 16.83 -15.70
CA THR A 125 1.74 15.56 -14.95
C THR A 125 1.12 15.51 -13.55
N TRP A 126 0.52 16.61 -13.08
CA TRP A 126 -0.22 16.71 -11.83
C TRP A 126 -1.72 16.71 -12.10
N ASP A 127 -2.32 15.53 -11.95
CA ASP A 127 -3.76 15.35 -12.10
C ASP A 127 -4.22 14.23 -11.16
N THR A 128 -5.48 14.27 -10.77
CA THR A 128 -6.09 13.13 -10.09
C THR A 128 -7.59 13.07 -10.34
N ILE A 129 -8.16 11.88 -10.18
CA ILE A 129 -9.60 11.69 -9.99
C ILE A 129 -9.92 11.41 -8.52
N ASP A 130 -8.92 11.08 -7.69
CA ASP A 130 -9.07 10.72 -6.28
C ASP A 130 -9.15 11.97 -5.38
N MET A 131 -10.03 12.91 -5.69
CA MET A 131 -10.24 14.15 -4.95
C MET A 131 -11.71 14.39 -4.59
N VAL A 132 -11.93 15.25 -3.60
CA VAL A 132 -13.23 15.72 -3.13
C VAL A 132 -13.27 17.25 -3.17
N GLN A 133 -14.45 17.86 -3.21
CA GLN A 133 -14.63 19.31 -3.11
C GLN A 133 -15.60 19.64 -1.97
N HIS A 134 -15.22 20.58 -1.12
CA HIS A 134 -16.12 21.15 -0.10
C HIS A 134 -15.67 22.56 0.28
N ARG A 135 -16.50 23.26 1.07
CA ARG A 135 -16.15 24.61 1.53
C ARG A 135 -15.02 24.56 2.56
N GLY A 136 -14.02 25.42 2.38
CA GLY A 136 -12.94 25.66 3.32
C GLY A 136 -13.38 26.53 4.50
N ARG A 137 -12.43 26.87 5.37
CA ARG A 137 -12.68 27.74 6.54
C ARG A 137 -12.88 29.21 6.16
N ASP A 138 -12.41 29.60 4.99
CA ASP A 138 -12.63 30.90 4.36
C ASP A 138 -14.02 31.02 3.71
N GLY A 139 -14.77 29.92 3.61
CA GLY A 139 -16.09 29.85 3.01
C GLY A 139 -16.10 29.55 1.52
N GLU A 140 -14.93 29.48 0.87
CA GLU A 140 -14.79 29.19 -0.56
C GLU A 140 -14.72 27.70 -0.84
N LEU A 141 -15.02 27.28 -2.08
CA LEU A 141 -14.96 25.88 -2.47
C LEU A 141 -13.54 25.49 -2.85
N HIS A 142 -12.98 24.50 -2.16
CA HIS A 142 -11.65 23.98 -2.47
C HIS A 142 -11.65 22.48 -2.76
N GLN A 143 -10.68 22.04 -3.55
CA GLN A 143 -10.42 20.62 -3.78
C GLN A 143 -9.35 20.06 -2.83
N TYR A 144 -9.61 18.85 -2.33
CA TYR A 144 -8.74 18.14 -1.40
C TYR A 144 -8.53 16.69 -1.84
N SER A 145 -7.45 16.07 -1.35
CA SER A 145 -7.28 14.62 -1.48
C SER A 145 -8.45 13.86 -0.84
N SER A 146 -8.92 12.81 -1.51
CA SER A 146 -9.95 11.92 -0.96
C SER A 146 -9.44 10.96 0.12
N LYS A 147 -8.15 11.02 0.48
CA LYS A 147 -7.51 10.10 1.44
C LYS A 147 -7.39 10.75 2.81
N PRO A 148 -7.44 9.98 3.91
CA PRO A 148 -7.24 10.54 5.24
C PRO A 148 -5.89 11.26 5.38
N PRO A 149 -5.84 12.45 6.01
CA PRO A 149 -4.64 13.29 6.01
C PRO A 149 -3.43 12.73 6.76
N LEU A 150 -3.63 11.94 7.82
CA LEU A 150 -2.56 11.56 8.76
C LEU A 150 -1.30 11.03 8.05
N LEU A 151 -1.43 10.08 7.12
CA LEU A 151 -0.27 9.53 6.41
C LEU A 151 0.44 10.60 5.57
N MET A 152 -0.32 11.48 4.92
CA MET A 152 0.22 12.56 4.09
C MET A 152 0.94 13.60 4.95
N VAL A 153 0.40 13.93 6.13
CA VAL A 153 1.05 14.81 7.13
C VAL A 153 2.37 14.23 7.61
N LEU A 154 2.42 12.92 7.91
CA LEU A 154 3.65 12.25 8.35
C LEU A 154 4.74 12.26 7.27
N ILE A 155 4.37 12.17 5.98
CA ILE A 155 5.31 12.21 4.85
C ILE A 155 5.67 13.65 4.46
N ALA A 156 4.80 14.62 4.71
CA ALA A 156 5.09 16.03 4.50
C ALA A 156 6.27 16.50 5.37
N ALA A 157 6.47 15.93 6.56
CA ALA A 157 7.58 16.30 7.44
C ALA A 157 8.98 16.02 6.84
N PRO A 158 9.34 14.79 6.40
CA PRO A 158 10.60 14.55 5.72
C PRO A 158 10.69 15.26 4.37
N TYR A 159 9.56 15.50 3.69
CA TYR A 159 9.57 16.31 2.46
C TYR A 159 9.93 17.77 2.75
N TRP A 160 9.32 18.39 3.76
CA TRP A 160 9.64 19.74 4.20
C TRP A 160 11.12 19.87 4.56
N LEU A 161 11.71 18.87 5.24
CA LEU A 161 13.14 18.87 5.53
C LEU A 161 14.01 18.88 4.25
N ILE A 162 13.61 18.17 3.19
CA ILE A 162 14.30 18.22 1.88
C ILE A 162 14.22 19.65 1.30
N ILE A 163 13.06 20.31 1.36
CA ILE A 163 12.91 21.69 0.90
C ILE A 163 13.85 22.61 1.68
N GLN A 164 13.85 22.53 3.02
CA GLN A 164 14.68 23.42 3.86
C GLN A 164 16.18 23.21 3.67
N THR A 165 16.62 21.99 3.37
CA THR A 165 18.05 21.65 3.27
C THR A 165 18.62 21.78 1.86
N THR A 166 17.77 21.72 0.82
CA THR A 166 18.23 21.67 -0.59
C THR A 166 17.54 22.65 -1.52
N GLY A 167 16.41 23.25 -1.12
CA GLY A 167 15.54 24.04 -1.99
C GLY A 167 14.77 23.22 -3.04
N MET A 168 14.95 21.89 -3.10
CA MET A 168 14.25 21.04 -4.06
C MET A 168 12.80 20.79 -3.64
N THR A 169 11.86 21.07 -4.55
CA THR A 169 10.44 20.76 -4.39
C THR A 169 10.01 19.61 -5.30
N LEU A 170 8.87 18.97 -5.02
CA LEU A 170 8.22 18.02 -5.92
C LEU A 170 7.77 18.69 -7.22
N GLY A 171 7.47 20.01 -7.21
CA GLY A 171 7.20 20.76 -8.44
C GLY A 171 8.42 20.89 -9.35
N THR A 172 9.59 21.21 -8.77
CA THR A 172 10.83 21.48 -9.53
C THR A 172 11.65 20.22 -9.81
N HIS A 173 11.79 19.33 -8.82
CA HIS A 173 12.61 18.12 -8.85
C HIS A 173 11.81 16.85 -8.53
N PRO A 174 10.66 16.59 -9.20
CA PRO A 174 9.71 15.54 -8.84
C PRO A 174 10.34 14.14 -8.74
N TYR A 175 11.30 13.82 -9.62
CA TYR A 175 11.95 12.51 -9.64
C TYR A 175 12.90 12.31 -8.48
N VAL A 176 13.77 13.27 -8.21
CA VAL A 176 14.79 13.15 -7.16
C VAL A 176 14.10 13.08 -5.80
N VAL A 177 13.22 14.05 -5.53
CA VAL A 177 12.50 14.14 -4.26
C VAL A 177 11.56 12.94 -4.10
N GLY A 178 10.77 12.59 -5.12
CA GLY A 178 9.87 11.45 -5.10
C GLY A 178 10.59 10.12 -4.82
N ARG A 179 11.74 9.87 -5.45
CA ARG A 179 12.55 8.66 -5.22
C ARG A 179 13.09 8.60 -3.80
N ILE A 180 13.61 9.71 -3.26
CA ILE A 180 14.12 9.77 -1.88
C ILE A 180 13.01 9.41 -0.90
N LEU A 181 11.85 10.05 -1.03
CA LEU A 181 10.71 9.81 -0.15
C LEU A 181 10.16 8.39 -0.30
N MET A 182 10.12 7.83 -1.50
CA MET A 182 9.68 6.46 -1.74
C MET A 182 10.65 5.41 -1.18
N LEU A 183 11.96 5.62 -1.30
CA LEU A 183 12.96 4.76 -0.67
C LEU A 183 12.83 4.79 0.85
N LEU A 184 12.60 5.96 1.44
CA LEU A 184 12.40 6.13 2.88
C LEU A 184 11.10 5.44 3.34
N VAL A 185 9.97 5.79 2.73
CA VAL A 185 8.63 5.37 3.20
C VAL A 185 8.33 3.93 2.80
N SER A 186 8.37 3.62 1.52
CA SER A 186 8.03 2.28 1.02
C SER A 186 9.17 1.28 1.25
N GLY A 187 10.42 1.67 1.01
CA GLY A 187 11.58 0.84 1.31
C GLY A 187 11.71 0.57 2.82
N GLY A 188 11.55 1.61 3.66
CA GLY A 188 11.53 1.46 5.12
C GLY A 188 10.39 0.57 5.61
N SER A 189 9.17 0.74 5.09
CA SER A 189 8.03 -0.11 5.48
C SER A 189 8.23 -1.57 5.07
N LEU A 190 8.80 -1.83 3.89
CA LEU A 190 9.15 -3.18 3.46
C LEU A 190 10.19 -3.82 4.39
N LEU A 191 11.23 -3.07 4.77
CA LEU A 191 12.23 -3.55 5.73
C LEU A 191 11.59 -3.92 7.08
N VAL A 192 10.75 -3.03 7.63
CA VAL A 192 10.03 -3.28 8.89
C VAL A 192 9.15 -4.52 8.78
N LEU A 193 8.40 -4.68 7.69
CA LEU A 193 7.58 -5.86 7.45
C LEU A 193 8.43 -7.14 7.45
N LEU A 194 9.50 -7.19 6.64
CA LEU A 194 10.30 -8.41 6.47
C LEU A 194 11.11 -8.77 7.71
N ALA A 195 11.70 -7.78 8.39
CA ALA A 195 12.36 -7.99 9.68
C ALA A 195 11.37 -8.53 10.73
N SER A 196 10.15 -7.98 10.76
CA SER A 196 9.10 -8.46 11.68
C SER A 196 8.68 -9.89 11.35
N VAL A 197 8.49 -10.23 10.07
CA VAL A 197 8.18 -11.61 9.64
C VAL A 197 9.33 -12.57 9.98
N ALA A 198 10.59 -12.16 9.82
CA ALA A 198 11.74 -12.98 10.22
C ALA A 198 11.75 -13.26 11.73
N HIS A 199 11.47 -12.23 12.56
CA HIS A 199 11.31 -12.43 14.01
C HIS A 199 10.14 -13.35 14.35
N LEU A 200 9.01 -13.22 13.66
CA LEU A 200 7.86 -14.10 13.84
C LEU A 200 8.18 -15.54 13.40
N ALA A 201 8.94 -15.73 12.32
CA ALA A 201 9.38 -17.04 11.84
C ALA A 201 10.24 -17.75 12.89
N GLU A 202 11.22 -17.06 13.48
CA GLU A 202 12.02 -17.61 14.56
C GLU A 202 11.17 -18.03 15.77
N ARG A 203 10.10 -17.28 16.06
CA ARG A 203 9.25 -17.55 17.21
C ARG A 203 8.25 -18.69 16.99
N TRP A 204 7.67 -18.77 15.79
CA TRP A 204 6.51 -19.62 15.51
C TRP A 204 6.79 -20.85 14.65
N GLY A 205 7.82 -20.81 13.80
CA GLY A 205 8.18 -21.94 12.95
C GLY A 205 8.81 -23.08 13.75
N ALA A 206 8.63 -24.31 13.28
CA ALA A 206 9.19 -25.50 13.94
C ALA A 206 10.46 -26.02 13.25
N THR A 207 10.65 -25.75 11.96
CA THR A 207 11.80 -26.22 11.18
C THR A 207 12.53 -25.08 10.48
N ASP A 208 13.83 -25.23 10.22
CA ASP A 208 14.61 -24.22 9.50
C ASP A 208 14.05 -23.94 8.11
N ALA A 209 13.68 -25.00 7.40
CA ALA A 209 13.08 -24.90 6.07
C ALA A 209 11.76 -24.11 6.09
N GLY A 210 10.86 -24.40 7.04
CA GLY A 210 9.58 -23.68 7.15
C GLY A 210 9.74 -22.22 7.52
N ARG A 211 10.70 -21.88 8.39
CA ARG A 211 11.02 -20.49 8.76
C ARG A 211 11.57 -19.70 7.58
N ILE A 212 12.58 -20.26 6.89
CA ILE A 212 13.16 -19.66 5.68
C ILE A 212 12.09 -19.50 4.59
N PHE A 213 11.24 -20.50 4.41
CA PHE A 213 10.17 -20.44 3.43
C PHE A 213 9.16 -19.32 3.74
N ALA A 214 8.77 -19.11 5.00
CA ALA A 214 7.88 -18.01 5.37
C ALA A 214 8.47 -16.63 5.06
N VAL A 215 9.77 -16.44 5.33
CA VAL A 215 10.48 -15.19 5.00
C VAL A 215 10.62 -15.02 3.48
N ALA A 216 10.92 -16.10 2.75
CA ALA A 216 10.98 -16.08 1.29
C ALA A 216 9.63 -15.74 0.66
N VAL A 217 8.53 -16.27 1.19
CA VAL A 217 7.16 -15.91 0.78
C VAL A 217 6.93 -14.41 1.00
N ALA A 218 7.22 -13.86 2.18
CA ALA A 218 7.02 -12.44 2.44
C ALA A 218 7.86 -11.55 1.50
N ALA A 219 9.12 -11.94 1.27
CA ALA A 219 10.08 -11.19 0.46
C ALA A 219 9.76 -11.20 -1.05
N LEU A 220 9.28 -12.33 -1.58
CA LEU A 220 9.23 -12.57 -3.03
C LEU A 220 7.82 -12.93 -3.54
N GLY A 221 6.99 -13.53 -2.70
CA GLY A 221 5.72 -14.13 -3.10
C GLY A 221 4.48 -13.26 -2.86
N THR A 222 4.62 -12.04 -2.35
CA THR A 222 3.47 -11.20 -1.99
C THR A 222 3.31 -10.00 -2.91
N GLN A 223 2.04 -9.66 -3.17
CA GLN A 223 1.68 -8.50 -3.98
C GLN A 223 2.16 -7.17 -3.39
N LEU A 224 2.49 -7.10 -2.10
CA LEU A 224 3.05 -5.89 -1.49
C LEU A 224 4.33 -5.39 -2.19
N SER A 225 5.14 -6.30 -2.73
CA SER A 225 6.35 -5.94 -3.49
C SER A 225 6.04 -5.17 -4.77
N ALA A 226 4.87 -5.38 -5.39
CA ALA A 226 4.40 -4.63 -6.56
C ALA A 226 4.07 -3.17 -6.22
N PHE A 227 3.73 -2.87 -4.96
CA PHE A 227 3.30 -1.55 -4.51
C PHE A 227 4.45 -0.70 -3.98
N THR A 228 5.66 -1.24 -3.93
CA THR A 228 6.86 -0.50 -3.51
C THR A 228 7.19 0.75 -4.34
N PRO A 229 6.90 0.86 -5.66
CA PRO A 229 7.18 2.07 -6.43
C PRO A 229 6.06 3.11 -6.40
N VAL A 230 4.99 2.93 -5.61
CA VAL A 230 3.88 3.90 -5.52
C VAL A 230 3.52 4.23 -4.08
N LEU A 231 3.09 5.47 -3.79
CA LEU A 231 2.66 5.81 -2.44
C LEU A 231 1.31 5.17 -2.14
N ASN A 232 1.29 4.25 -1.18
CA ASN A 232 0.13 3.47 -0.80
C ASN A 232 0.10 3.22 0.72
N ASN A 233 -1.10 3.04 1.26
CA ASN A 233 -1.33 2.71 2.67
C ASN A 233 -1.23 1.19 2.95
N HIS A 234 -1.33 0.33 1.93
CA HIS A 234 -1.38 -1.12 2.09
C HIS A 234 -0.08 -1.70 2.69
N LEU A 235 1.08 -1.28 2.17
CA LEU A 235 2.39 -1.71 2.67
C LEU A 235 2.66 -1.21 4.09
N ILE A 236 2.25 0.02 4.39
CA ILE A 236 2.40 0.64 5.71
C ILE A 236 1.50 -0.06 6.73
N ALA A 237 0.27 -0.38 6.37
CA ALA A 237 -0.64 -1.17 7.19
C ALA A 237 -0.09 -2.57 7.44
N ALA A 238 0.43 -3.26 6.41
CA ALA A 238 1.05 -4.58 6.57
C ALA A 238 2.27 -4.53 7.52
N ALA A 239 3.15 -3.56 7.37
CA ALA A 239 4.30 -3.37 8.26
C ALA A 239 3.85 -3.13 9.71
N SER A 240 2.83 -2.28 9.91
CA SER A 240 2.27 -1.97 11.22
C SER A 240 1.59 -3.19 11.86
N ALA A 241 0.85 -3.98 11.09
CA ALA A 241 0.24 -5.23 11.55
C ALA A 241 1.32 -6.24 11.97
N ALA A 242 2.44 -6.32 11.23
CA ALA A 242 3.57 -7.17 11.59
C ALA A 242 4.21 -6.75 12.93
N VAL A 243 4.42 -5.45 13.14
CA VAL A 243 4.95 -4.90 14.40
C VAL A 243 4.00 -5.17 15.55
N ALA A 244 2.71 -4.95 15.37
CA ALA A 244 1.69 -5.26 16.37
C ALA A 244 1.69 -6.75 16.74
N LEU A 245 1.83 -7.64 15.75
CA LEU A 245 1.91 -9.08 15.97
C LEU A 245 3.19 -9.52 16.70
N VAL A 246 4.34 -8.88 16.41
CA VAL A 246 5.59 -9.10 17.14
C VAL A 246 5.45 -8.68 18.60
N ALA A 247 4.92 -7.48 18.86
CA ALA A 247 4.71 -6.97 20.22
C ALA A 247 3.73 -7.84 21.01
N TRP A 248 2.60 -8.21 20.39
CA TRP A 248 1.65 -9.17 20.96
C TRP A 248 2.30 -10.52 21.29
N SER A 249 3.12 -11.06 20.37
CA SER A 249 3.81 -12.33 20.59
C SER A 249 4.78 -12.26 21.78
N ARG A 250 5.47 -11.13 22.00
CA ARG A 250 6.32 -10.93 23.18
C ARG A 250 5.51 -10.89 24.48
N ILE A 251 4.42 -10.13 24.51
CA ILE A 251 3.53 -10.03 25.67
C ILE A 251 3.00 -11.42 26.06
N ARG A 252 2.54 -12.20 25.08
CA ARG A 252 1.91 -13.50 25.33
C ARG A 252 2.87 -14.59 25.78
N PHE A 253 4.06 -14.63 25.21
CA PHE A 253 4.94 -15.80 25.30
C PHE A 253 6.25 -15.57 26.04
N SER A 254 6.56 -14.32 26.35
CA SER A 254 7.68 -14.00 27.22
C SER A 254 7.20 -13.06 28.33
N PRO A 255 6.23 -13.48 29.18
CA PRO A 255 5.62 -12.61 30.19
C PRO A 255 6.66 -12.07 31.19
N ASP A 256 7.67 -12.86 31.54
CA ASP A 256 8.76 -12.44 32.44
C ASP A 256 9.67 -11.38 31.80
N SER A 257 9.62 -11.21 30.47
CA SER A 257 10.34 -10.17 29.72
C SER A 257 9.41 -9.20 29.01
N ALA A 258 8.10 -9.26 29.26
CA ALA A 258 7.12 -8.39 28.61
C ALA A 258 7.26 -7.01 29.23
N ARG A 259 7.77 -6.06 28.44
CA ARG A 259 8.07 -4.72 28.92
C ARG A 259 6.90 -3.79 28.65
N ALA A 260 6.80 -2.71 29.42
CA ALA A 260 5.81 -1.65 29.19
C ALA A 260 5.81 -1.17 27.73
N ILE A 261 6.98 -1.10 27.11
CA ILE A 261 7.14 -0.72 25.70
C ILE A 261 6.41 -1.66 24.72
N ASP A 262 6.29 -2.96 25.01
CA ASP A 262 5.61 -3.89 24.11
C ASP A 262 4.11 -3.57 24.04
N PHE A 263 3.48 -3.14 25.15
CA PHE A 263 2.09 -2.68 25.16
C PHE A 263 1.90 -1.37 24.40
N VAL A 264 2.82 -0.41 24.57
CA VAL A 264 2.80 0.87 23.84
C VAL A 264 2.95 0.62 22.34
N VAL A 265 3.93 -0.20 21.94
CA VAL A 265 4.18 -0.54 20.53
C VAL A 265 2.98 -1.28 19.93
N ALA A 266 2.39 -2.24 20.67
CA ALA A 266 1.18 -2.91 20.22
C ALA A 266 0.02 -1.91 19.99
N GLY A 267 -0.18 -0.95 20.89
CA GLY A 267 -1.22 0.07 20.79
C GLY A 267 -1.02 1.01 19.60
N LEU A 268 0.19 1.57 19.47
CA LEU A 268 0.56 2.42 18.34
C LEU A 268 0.40 1.67 17.01
N ALA A 269 0.99 0.48 16.89
CA ALA A 269 1.03 -0.25 15.62
C ALA A 269 -0.34 -0.81 15.23
N ALA A 270 -1.14 -1.31 16.18
CA ALA A 270 -2.48 -1.80 15.89
C ALA A 270 -3.41 -0.64 15.45
N ALA A 271 -3.41 0.48 16.18
CA ALA A 271 -4.19 1.66 15.81
C ALA A 271 -3.71 2.27 14.48
N PHE A 272 -2.39 2.29 14.25
CA PHE A 272 -1.83 2.78 12.98
C PHE A 272 -2.18 1.87 11.80
N THR A 273 -2.38 0.57 12.04
CA THR A 273 -2.95 -0.33 11.03
C THR A 273 -4.39 0.10 10.69
N VAL A 274 -5.23 0.43 11.69
CA VAL A 274 -6.63 0.86 11.47
C VAL A 274 -6.73 2.13 10.62
N VAL A 275 -5.95 3.15 10.93
CA VAL A 275 -6.02 4.45 10.23
C VAL A 275 -5.49 4.37 8.80
N ASN A 276 -4.68 3.34 8.48
CA ASN A 276 -4.24 3.03 7.13
C ASN A 276 -5.19 2.05 6.42
N GLU A 277 -5.85 1.15 7.15
CA GLU A 277 -6.79 0.15 6.64
C GLU A 277 -7.96 -0.03 7.60
N LEU A 278 -9.10 0.60 7.29
CA LEU A 278 -10.29 0.59 8.16
C LEU A 278 -10.73 -0.81 8.63
N PRO A 279 -10.73 -1.88 7.80
CA PRO A 279 -11.10 -3.22 8.27
C PRO A 279 -10.20 -3.77 9.38
N ALA A 280 -8.97 -3.26 9.51
CA ALA A 280 -8.07 -3.64 10.59
C ALA A 280 -8.58 -3.21 11.98
N LEU A 281 -9.69 -2.44 12.07
CA LEU A 281 -10.42 -2.24 13.32
C LEU A 281 -10.80 -3.58 13.97
N ALA A 282 -11.16 -4.60 13.17
CA ALA A 282 -11.43 -5.93 13.70
C ALA A 282 -10.19 -6.56 14.36
N PHE A 283 -9.01 -6.37 13.76
CA PHE A 283 -7.73 -6.80 14.33
C PHE A 283 -7.41 -6.04 15.62
N PHE A 284 -7.60 -4.72 15.64
CA PHE A 284 -7.42 -3.90 16.83
C PHE A 284 -8.34 -4.33 17.98
N VAL A 285 -9.62 -4.56 17.72
CA VAL A 285 -10.60 -5.02 18.72
C VAL A 285 -10.25 -6.40 19.25
N LEU A 286 -9.86 -7.34 18.38
CA LEU A 286 -9.46 -8.68 18.80
C LEU A 286 -8.23 -8.63 19.71
N LEU A 287 -7.18 -7.92 19.29
CA LEU A 287 -5.93 -7.79 20.04
C LEU A 287 -6.15 -7.02 21.36
N GLY A 288 -6.84 -5.88 21.31
CA GLY A 288 -7.14 -5.07 22.49
C GLY A 288 -8.05 -5.80 23.48
N GLY A 289 -9.07 -6.51 23.00
CA GLY A 289 -9.95 -7.32 23.84
C GLY A 289 -9.19 -8.45 24.52
N GLU A 290 -8.31 -9.15 23.81
CA GLU A 290 -7.46 -10.19 24.38
C GLU A 290 -6.51 -9.63 25.46
N LEU A 291 -5.86 -8.50 25.20
CA LEU A 291 -5.00 -7.82 26.17
C LEU A 291 -5.79 -7.29 27.37
N LEU A 292 -7.01 -6.79 27.20
CA LEU A 292 -7.86 -6.35 28.31
C LEU A 292 -8.25 -7.51 29.22
N LEU A 293 -8.55 -8.69 28.65
CA LEU A 293 -8.94 -9.87 29.39
C LEU A 293 -7.78 -10.49 30.18
N ARG A 294 -6.55 -10.40 29.68
CA ARG A 294 -5.40 -11.12 30.26
C ARG A 294 -4.32 -10.24 30.89
N HIS A 295 -4.24 -8.99 30.45
CA HIS A 295 -3.24 -8.02 30.85
C HIS A 295 -3.87 -6.64 31.10
N THR A 296 -4.99 -6.60 31.83
CA THR A 296 -5.86 -5.42 31.98
C THR A 296 -5.10 -4.14 32.32
N ARG A 297 -4.15 -4.18 33.26
CA ARG A 297 -3.36 -3.00 33.64
C ARG A 297 -2.50 -2.47 32.50
N GLY A 298 -1.76 -3.35 31.80
CA GLY A 298 -0.96 -2.96 30.64
C GLY A 298 -1.82 -2.49 29.47
N ALA A 299 -2.97 -3.13 29.27
CA ALA A 299 -3.93 -2.72 28.25
C ALA A 299 -4.47 -1.31 28.50
N LEU A 300 -4.96 -1.03 29.72
CA LEU A 300 -5.55 0.26 30.09
C LEU A 300 -4.50 1.37 30.22
N ALA A 301 -3.33 1.09 30.80
CA ALA A 301 -2.35 2.13 31.12
C ALA A 301 -1.38 2.43 29.96
N LEU A 302 -1.20 1.51 29.00
CA LEU A 302 -0.16 1.63 27.97
C LEU A 302 -0.70 1.42 26.55
N PHE A 303 -1.43 0.32 26.31
CA PHE A 303 -1.96 0.03 24.96
C PHE A 303 -3.03 1.04 24.53
N LEU A 304 -4.06 1.29 25.35
CA LEU A 304 -5.15 2.20 25.00
C LEU A 304 -4.69 3.67 24.89
N PRO A 305 -3.86 4.22 25.79
CA PRO A 305 -3.35 5.58 25.62
C PRO A 305 -2.49 5.73 24.35
N ALA A 306 -1.66 4.73 24.04
CA ALA A 306 -0.91 4.70 22.79
C ALA A 306 -1.83 4.67 21.56
N ALA A 307 -2.86 3.83 21.57
CA ALA A 307 -3.86 3.80 20.50
C ALA A 307 -4.62 5.14 20.38
N ALA A 308 -4.97 5.75 21.51
CA ALA A 308 -5.64 7.05 21.57
C ALA A 308 -4.79 8.17 20.97
N LEU A 309 -3.46 8.13 21.11
CA LEU A 309 -2.57 9.07 20.44
C LEU A 309 -2.70 8.99 18.91
N VAL A 310 -2.74 7.79 18.34
CA VAL A 310 -2.92 7.61 16.89
C VAL A 310 -4.31 8.05 16.45
N ALA A 311 -5.35 7.72 17.23
CA ALA A 311 -6.72 8.16 16.95
C ALA A 311 -6.82 9.70 16.99
N ALA A 312 -6.24 10.34 18.00
CA ALA A 312 -6.21 11.80 18.13
C ALA A 312 -5.46 12.43 16.95
N ALA A 313 -4.35 11.85 16.50
CA ALA A 313 -3.64 12.33 15.32
C ALA A 313 -4.48 12.17 14.03
N PHE A 314 -5.18 11.04 13.86
CA PHE A 314 -6.05 10.81 12.71
C PHE A 314 -7.20 11.80 12.64
N PHE A 315 -7.95 11.93 13.74
CA PHE A 315 -9.08 12.85 13.81
C PHE A 315 -8.64 14.31 13.78
N GLY A 316 -7.57 14.66 14.48
CA GLY A 316 -7.00 16.00 14.50
C GLY A 316 -6.53 16.45 13.11
N THR A 317 -5.81 15.60 12.38
CA THR A 317 -5.39 15.92 11.00
C THR A 317 -6.56 15.95 10.02
N THR A 318 -7.59 15.12 10.22
CA THR A 318 -8.84 15.17 9.42
C THR A 318 -9.59 16.49 9.65
N TYR A 319 -9.73 16.90 10.92
CA TYR A 319 -10.39 18.16 11.27
C TYR A 319 -9.57 19.39 10.83
N TRP A 320 -8.24 19.28 10.87
CA TRP A 320 -7.35 20.31 10.33
C TRP A 320 -7.60 20.52 8.83
N ALA A 321 -7.64 19.44 8.05
CA ALA A 321 -7.84 19.51 6.61
C ALA A 321 -9.26 19.91 6.18
N HIS A 322 -10.29 19.40 6.87
CA HIS A 322 -11.65 19.40 6.34
C HIS A 322 -12.69 20.11 7.22
N ALA A 323 -12.31 20.61 8.40
CA ALA A 323 -13.25 21.08 9.42
C ALA A 323 -14.36 20.05 9.77
N SER A 324 -14.05 18.76 9.56
CA SER A 324 -14.93 17.62 9.76
C SER A 324 -14.16 16.53 10.51
N TRP A 325 -14.83 15.81 11.41
CA TRP A 325 -14.27 14.63 12.07
C TRP A 325 -14.41 13.35 11.22
N LYS A 326 -15.26 13.41 10.19
CA LYS A 326 -15.50 12.31 9.26
C LYS A 326 -14.44 12.38 8.15
N PRO A 327 -13.78 11.25 7.81
CA PRO A 327 -12.78 11.25 6.76
C PRO A 327 -13.41 11.55 5.40
N PRO A 328 -12.67 12.18 4.46
CA PRO A 328 -13.21 12.69 3.19
C PRO A 328 -13.92 11.60 2.37
N TYR A 329 -13.39 10.37 2.35
CA TYR A 329 -14.01 9.27 1.61
C TYR A 329 -15.40 8.85 2.11
N ALA A 330 -15.77 9.24 3.33
CA ALA A 330 -17.07 8.89 3.90
C ALA A 330 -18.17 9.89 3.53
N HIS A 331 -17.82 11.07 3.02
CA HIS A 331 -18.77 12.11 2.58
C HIS A 331 -19.35 11.75 1.20
N ARG A 332 -20.19 10.70 1.16
CA ARG A 332 -20.82 10.11 -0.02
C ARG A 332 -22.34 9.93 0.18
N SER A 333 -22.99 10.86 0.86
CA SER A 333 -24.43 10.75 1.13
C SER A 333 -25.22 10.80 -0.18
N GLU A 334 -26.11 9.83 -0.40
CA GLU A 334 -27.03 9.84 -1.56
C GLU A 334 -28.22 10.79 -1.34
N THR A 335 -28.53 11.11 -0.08
CA THR A 335 -29.73 11.86 0.29
C THR A 335 -29.45 13.29 0.74
N ASP A 336 -28.21 13.57 1.16
CA ASP A 336 -27.76 14.90 1.58
C ASP A 336 -26.61 15.35 0.67
N LEU A 337 -26.92 16.21 -0.30
CA LEU A 337 -25.94 16.73 -1.25
C LEU A 337 -24.84 17.55 -0.56
N ALA A 338 -25.11 18.17 0.59
CA ALA A 338 -24.10 18.91 1.34
C ALA A 338 -23.04 17.97 1.97
N ASP A 339 -23.39 16.71 2.20
CA ASP A 339 -22.51 15.63 2.70
C ASP A 339 -22.03 14.69 1.57
N ASN A 340 -22.14 15.13 0.31
CA ASN A 340 -21.61 14.41 -0.86
C ASN A 340 -20.48 15.20 -1.54
N TRP A 341 -19.27 15.11 -0.99
CA TRP A 341 -18.12 15.85 -1.51
C TRP A 341 -17.54 15.29 -2.81
N TYR A 342 -18.16 14.25 -3.37
CA TYR A 342 -17.81 13.67 -4.65
C TYR A 342 -18.65 14.19 -5.81
N ASP A 343 -19.73 14.92 -5.50
CA ASP A 343 -20.64 15.51 -6.47
C ASP A 343 -20.29 16.99 -6.69
N TYR A 344 -19.41 17.26 -7.67
CA TYR A 344 -18.99 18.62 -8.01
C TYR A 344 -18.53 18.75 -9.47
N SER A 345 -18.44 20.00 -9.92
CA SER A 345 -17.78 20.43 -11.15
C SER A 345 -16.65 21.40 -10.80
N TYR A 346 -15.59 21.42 -11.61
CA TYR A 346 -14.41 22.24 -11.38
C TYR A 346 -13.75 22.67 -12.68
N THR A 347 -13.02 23.77 -12.65
CA THR A 347 -12.36 24.33 -13.84
C THR A 347 -10.86 24.07 -13.77
N VAL A 348 -10.31 23.49 -14.83
CA VAL A 348 -8.85 23.28 -15.00
C VAL A 348 -8.44 23.85 -16.35
N ASN A 349 -7.47 24.77 -16.35
CA ASN A 349 -6.94 25.42 -17.55
C ASN A 349 -8.06 26.00 -18.44
N GLY A 350 -9.03 26.69 -17.82
CA GLY A 350 -10.17 27.33 -18.50
C GLY A 350 -11.25 26.37 -19.02
N ARG A 351 -11.16 25.07 -18.70
CA ARG A 351 -12.16 24.06 -19.10
C ARG A 351 -12.88 23.51 -17.88
N GLU A 352 -14.19 23.58 -17.91
CA GLU A 352 -15.06 22.96 -16.91
C GLU A 352 -15.02 21.43 -17.05
N ARG A 353 -15.01 20.74 -15.91
CA ARG A 353 -14.98 19.28 -15.78
C ARG A 353 -15.90 18.83 -14.67
N ASP A 354 -16.55 17.70 -14.87
CA ASP A 354 -17.27 17.01 -13.81
C ASP A 354 -16.33 16.10 -13.00
N SER A 355 -16.66 15.90 -11.73
CA SER A 355 -16.09 14.83 -10.92
C SER A 355 -16.29 13.46 -11.61
N TYR A 356 -15.20 12.69 -11.74
CA TYR A 356 -15.23 11.31 -12.26
C TYR A 356 -16.24 10.44 -11.51
N TRP A 357 -16.38 10.67 -10.19
CA TRP A 357 -17.20 9.84 -9.30
C TRP A 357 -18.71 10.04 -9.48
N ARG A 358 -19.14 11.06 -10.24
CA ARG A 358 -20.55 11.17 -10.68
C ARG A 358 -20.92 10.03 -11.63
N ARG A 359 -19.98 9.60 -12.47
CA ARG A 359 -20.18 8.59 -13.52
C ARG A 359 -18.92 7.71 -13.65
N PRO A 360 -18.64 6.86 -12.66
CA PRO A 360 -17.45 5.99 -12.70
C PRO A 360 -17.55 5.01 -13.89
N SER A 361 -16.40 4.60 -14.43
CA SER A 361 -16.33 3.73 -15.61
C SER A 361 -15.55 2.44 -15.32
N SER A 362 -15.70 1.45 -16.22
CA SER A 362 -15.04 0.14 -16.11
C SER A 362 -15.21 -0.50 -14.72
N ILE A 363 -14.11 -0.94 -14.09
CA ILE A 363 -14.05 -1.63 -12.80
C ILE A 363 -14.67 -0.83 -11.65
N ASP A 364 -14.62 0.51 -11.71
CA ASP A 364 -15.15 1.38 -10.65
C ASP A 364 -16.69 1.45 -10.64
N ARG A 365 -17.38 0.92 -11.68
CA ARG A 365 -18.83 0.69 -11.63
C ARG A 365 -19.21 -0.41 -10.63
N GLY A 366 -18.25 -1.28 -10.33
CA GLY A 366 -18.40 -2.43 -9.46
C GLY A 366 -19.22 -3.57 -10.08
N GLU A 367 -18.88 -4.78 -9.67
CA GLU A 367 -19.45 -6.03 -10.15
C GLU A 367 -20.92 -6.18 -9.74
N PRO A 368 -21.89 -6.29 -10.67
CA PRO A 368 -23.31 -6.46 -10.34
C PRO A 368 -23.62 -7.73 -9.53
N SER A 369 -22.91 -8.83 -9.77
CA SER A 369 -23.15 -10.14 -9.14
C SER A 369 -22.24 -10.38 -7.94
N LYS A 370 -22.82 -10.55 -6.73
CA LYS A 370 -22.02 -10.89 -5.53
C LYS A 370 -21.28 -12.22 -5.69
N ALA A 371 -21.85 -13.18 -6.43
CA ALA A 371 -21.24 -14.48 -6.66
C ALA A 371 -20.02 -14.37 -7.59
N THR A 372 -20.13 -13.62 -8.69
CA THR A 372 -19.01 -13.34 -9.60
C THR A 372 -17.90 -12.58 -8.87
N TYR A 373 -18.30 -11.59 -8.06
CA TYR A 373 -17.38 -10.85 -7.21
C TYR A 373 -16.63 -11.76 -6.24
N ALA A 374 -17.34 -12.66 -5.56
CA ALA A 374 -16.74 -13.64 -4.65
C ALA A 374 -15.76 -14.58 -5.38
N LEU A 375 -16.14 -15.11 -6.54
CA LEU A 375 -15.30 -15.97 -7.36
C LEU A 375 -13.98 -15.28 -7.70
N HIS A 376 -14.04 -14.06 -8.24
CA HIS A 376 -12.86 -13.31 -8.66
C HIS A 376 -12.07 -12.70 -7.50
N THR A 377 -12.67 -12.56 -6.32
CA THR A 377 -12.02 -12.18 -5.05
C THR A 377 -11.23 -13.34 -4.44
N LEU A 378 -11.66 -14.59 -4.62
CA LEU A 378 -11.02 -15.76 -4.01
C LEU A 378 -10.07 -16.49 -4.97
N VAL A 379 -10.55 -16.94 -6.12
CA VAL A 379 -9.82 -17.86 -7.02
C VAL A 379 -9.81 -17.41 -8.50
N GLY A 380 -10.40 -16.27 -8.82
CA GLY A 380 -10.41 -15.71 -10.18
C GLY A 380 -9.37 -14.61 -10.39
N HIS A 381 -9.70 -13.59 -11.19
CA HIS A 381 -8.66 -12.69 -11.71
C HIS A 381 -7.99 -11.77 -10.68
N HIS A 382 -8.69 -11.36 -9.62
CA HIS A 382 -8.13 -10.60 -8.49
C HIS A 382 -7.89 -11.47 -7.24
N GLY A 383 -7.92 -12.80 -7.41
CA GLY A 383 -8.16 -13.72 -6.32
C GLY A 383 -7.00 -13.83 -5.33
N VAL A 384 -7.33 -13.86 -4.04
CA VAL A 384 -6.36 -14.08 -2.95
C VAL A 384 -5.55 -15.36 -3.18
N PHE A 385 -6.20 -16.46 -3.60
CA PHE A 385 -5.55 -17.76 -3.79
C PHE A 385 -5.03 -17.99 -5.22
N SER A 386 -5.60 -17.35 -6.22
CA SER A 386 -5.15 -17.52 -7.62
C SER A 386 -3.93 -16.67 -7.94
N LEU A 387 -3.87 -15.43 -7.45
CA LEU A 387 -2.69 -14.57 -7.61
C LEU A 387 -1.60 -14.92 -6.61
N THR A 388 -1.96 -15.38 -5.40
CA THR A 388 -0.97 -15.74 -4.36
C THR A 388 -1.24 -17.16 -3.82
N PRO A 389 -1.03 -18.21 -4.64
CA PRO A 389 -1.37 -19.58 -4.28
C PRO A 389 -0.65 -20.14 -3.06
N VAL A 390 0.45 -19.53 -2.59
CA VAL A 390 1.04 -19.89 -1.28
C VAL A 390 0.08 -19.69 -0.10
N TRP A 391 -0.97 -18.87 -0.22
CA TRP A 391 -1.97 -18.72 0.84
C TRP A 391 -2.84 -19.97 1.05
N LEU A 392 -2.83 -20.93 0.12
CA LEU A 392 -3.37 -22.27 0.39
C LEU A 392 -2.65 -22.94 1.55
N LEU A 393 -1.34 -22.70 1.70
CA LEU A 393 -0.55 -23.19 2.83
C LEU A 393 -0.93 -22.47 4.13
N SER A 394 -1.30 -21.19 4.08
CA SER A 394 -1.82 -20.46 5.26
C SER A 394 -3.14 -21.05 5.74
N ALA A 395 -4.07 -21.38 4.84
CA ALA A 395 -5.31 -22.05 5.20
C ALA A 395 -5.06 -23.44 5.80
N ALA A 396 -4.21 -24.25 5.14
CA ALA A 396 -3.85 -25.59 5.61
C ALA A 396 -3.09 -25.57 6.95
N GLY A 397 -2.17 -24.63 7.13
CA GLY A 397 -1.37 -24.48 8.35
C GLY A 397 -2.20 -23.93 9.51
N GLY A 398 -3.11 -22.99 9.25
CA GLY A 398 -4.11 -22.54 10.22
C GLY A 398 -5.00 -23.70 10.70
N LEU A 399 -5.52 -24.52 9.78
CA LEU A 399 -6.31 -25.71 10.14
C LEU A 399 -5.47 -26.73 10.93
N ALA A 400 -4.21 -26.95 10.55
CA ALA A 400 -3.31 -27.84 11.27
C ALA A 400 -3.09 -27.38 12.72
N TRP A 401 -2.94 -26.08 12.95
CA TRP A 401 -2.84 -25.51 14.30
C TRP A 401 -4.16 -25.56 15.07
N LEU A 402 -5.31 -25.32 14.44
CA LEU A 402 -6.61 -25.50 15.11
C LEU A 402 -6.79 -26.93 15.64
N LEU A 403 -6.44 -27.92 14.82
CA LEU A 403 -6.63 -29.33 15.18
C LEU A 403 -5.55 -29.83 16.17
N ARG A 404 -4.28 -29.51 15.92
CA ARG A 404 -3.14 -30.16 16.59
C ARG A 404 -2.20 -29.20 17.33
N GLY A 405 -2.41 -27.90 17.22
CA GLY A 405 -1.62 -26.90 17.93
C GLY A 405 -1.87 -26.96 19.44
N ASP A 406 -0.91 -26.44 20.20
CA ASP A 406 -1.17 -26.08 21.60
C ASP A 406 -2.22 -24.95 21.68
N ARG A 407 -2.63 -24.62 22.91
CA ARG A 407 -3.65 -23.58 23.15
C ARG A 407 -3.31 -22.25 22.45
N ALA A 408 -2.04 -21.86 22.48
CA ALA A 408 -1.57 -20.61 21.92
C ALA A 408 -1.64 -20.56 20.40
N ARG A 409 -1.15 -21.61 19.74
CA ARG A 409 -1.25 -21.77 18.28
C ARG A 409 -2.70 -21.87 17.82
N ARG A 410 -3.56 -22.55 18.58
CA ARG A 410 -5.00 -22.61 18.32
C ARG A 410 -5.66 -21.25 18.42
N GLU A 411 -5.39 -20.49 19.48
CA GLU A 411 -5.92 -19.14 19.68
C GLU A 411 -5.47 -18.20 18.54
N LEU A 412 -4.20 -18.25 18.15
CA LEU A 412 -3.67 -17.47 17.02
C LEU A 412 -4.34 -17.87 15.70
N ALA A 413 -4.42 -19.18 15.41
CA ALA A 413 -5.05 -19.68 14.20
C ALA A 413 -6.53 -19.27 14.12
N LEU A 414 -7.27 -19.42 15.23
CA LEU A 414 -8.66 -19.01 15.33
C LEU A 414 -8.82 -17.50 15.09
N GLY A 415 -7.96 -16.69 15.72
CA GLY A 415 -7.96 -15.24 15.55
C GLY A 415 -7.71 -14.81 14.11
N VAL A 416 -6.64 -15.31 13.48
CA VAL A 416 -6.27 -14.91 12.12
C VAL A 416 -7.26 -15.43 11.07
N LEU A 417 -7.71 -16.69 11.18
CA LEU A 417 -8.72 -17.24 10.27
C LEU A 417 -10.07 -16.54 10.46
N GLY A 418 -10.47 -16.26 11.70
CA GLY A 418 -11.68 -15.51 12.02
C GLY A 418 -11.63 -14.09 11.44
N LEU A 419 -10.53 -13.36 11.64
CA LEU A 419 -10.33 -12.03 11.05
C LEU A 419 -10.38 -12.05 9.52
N SER A 420 -9.75 -13.06 8.90
CA SER A 420 -9.76 -13.25 7.45
C SER A 420 -11.19 -13.46 6.96
N ALA A 421 -11.97 -14.32 7.63
CA ALA A 421 -13.36 -14.59 7.30
C ALA A 421 -14.25 -13.35 7.49
N VAL A 422 -14.08 -12.60 8.60
CA VAL A 422 -14.83 -11.36 8.85
C VAL A 422 -14.57 -10.33 7.75
N CYS A 423 -13.31 -10.09 7.39
CA CYS A 423 -12.96 -9.10 6.37
C CYS A 423 -13.43 -9.53 4.98
N LEU A 424 -13.24 -10.79 4.60
CA LEU A 424 -13.75 -11.31 3.32
C LEU A 424 -15.28 -11.24 3.25
N THR A 425 -15.98 -11.58 4.33
CA THR A 425 -17.45 -11.48 4.39
C THR A 425 -17.91 -10.03 4.30
N PHE A 426 -17.21 -9.10 4.96
CA PHE A 426 -17.45 -7.66 4.83
C PHE A 426 -17.38 -7.21 3.37
N TYR A 427 -16.28 -7.53 2.68
CA TYR A 427 -16.07 -7.09 1.29
C TYR A 427 -16.98 -7.78 0.27
N ILE A 428 -17.23 -9.08 0.42
CA ILE A 428 -18.04 -9.87 -0.52
C ILE A 428 -19.54 -9.68 -0.26
N GLY A 429 -19.94 -9.72 1.01
CA GLY A 429 -21.34 -9.83 1.42
C GLY A 429 -22.03 -8.50 1.70
N PHE A 430 -21.32 -7.56 2.33
CA PHE A 430 -21.94 -6.36 2.93
C PHE A 430 -21.66 -5.05 2.18
N ARG A 431 -20.68 -5.01 1.27
CA ARG A 431 -20.42 -3.81 0.46
C ARG A 431 -21.47 -3.61 -0.64
N PRO A 432 -21.89 -2.36 -0.92
CA PRO A 432 -22.78 -2.02 -2.02
C PRO A 432 -22.10 -2.23 -3.37
N GLN A 433 -22.86 -2.08 -4.47
CA GLN A 433 -22.33 -2.36 -5.80
C GLN A 433 -21.09 -1.57 -6.17
N GLY A 434 -21.10 -0.25 -5.98
CA GLY A 434 -19.96 0.61 -6.37
C GLY A 434 -18.63 0.24 -5.70
N ASP A 435 -18.69 -0.49 -4.58
CA ASP A 435 -17.51 -0.97 -3.86
C ASP A 435 -17.11 -2.41 -4.23
N ARG A 436 -17.83 -3.08 -5.14
CA ARG A 436 -17.44 -4.41 -5.65
C ARG A 436 -16.47 -4.28 -6.82
N ASN A 437 -15.42 -3.49 -6.62
CA ASN A 437 -14.44 -3.14 -7.64
C ASN A 437 -13.04 -3.75 -7.40
N TYR A 438 -12.90 -4.69 -6.46
CA TYR A 438 -11.64 -5.37 -6.12
C TYR A 438 -10.54 -4.42 -5.60
N GLY A 439 -10.88 -3.16 -5.29
CA GLY A 439 -9.93 -2.10 -5.03
C GLY A 439 -9.70 -1.16 -6.23
N GLY A 440 -10.52 -1.17 -7.25
CA GLY A 440 -10.35 -0.37 -8.48
C GLY A 440 -9.32 -1.00 -9.43
N MET A 441 -8.71 -0.21 -10.30
CA MET A 441 -7.68 -0.69 -11.24
C MET A 441 -6.38 -1.05 -10.51
N THR A 442 -6.17 -2.33 -10.22
CA THR A 442 -5.08 -2.76 -9.35
C THR A 442 -4.68 -4.24 -9.52
N ASN A 443 -3.44 -4.60 -9.18
CA ASN A 443 -2.96 -5.97 -9.26
C ASN A 443 -3.29 -6.80 -7.99
N GLY A 444 -4.56 -7.12 -7.83
CA GLY A 444 -5.08 -8.01 -6.78
C GLY A 444 -5.92 -7.32 -5.72
N LEU A 445 -6.58 -8.10 -4.87
CA LEU A 445 -7.48 -7.60 -3.82
C LEU A 445 -6.72 -6.88 -2.69
N ARG A 446 -6.39 -5.61 -2.93
CA ARG A 446 -5.47 -4.84 -2.07
C ARG A 446 -5.95 -4.59 -0.65
N TRP A 447 -7.26 -4.62 -0.42
CA TRP A 447 -7.85 -4.52 0.92
C TRP A 447 -7.44 -5.65 1.87
N MET A 448 -6.94 -6.77 1.33
CA MET A 448 -6.48 -7.89 2.13
C MET A 448 -4.95 -7.92 2.29
N PHE A 449 -4.19 -7.00 1.68
CA PHE A 449 -2.72 -7.07 1.72
C PHE A 449 -2.13 -6.83 3.11
N TRP A 450 -2.83 -6.12 4.00
CA TRP A 450 -2.37 -5.95 5.38
C TRP A 450 -2.38 -7.26 6.18
N PHE A 451 -3.04 -8.32 5.69
CA PHE A 451 -3.01 -9.65 6.29
C PHE A 451 -1.72 -10.44 6.05
N VAL A 452 -0.87 -10.01 5.10
CA VAL A 452 0.36 -10.71 4.72
C VAL A 452 1.18 -11.23 5.91
N PRO A 453 1.55 -10.43 6.93
CA PRO A 453 2.33 -10.96 8.06
C PRO A 453 1.57 -12.01 8.88
N LEU A 454 0.24 -11.90 9.00
CA LEU A 454 -0.57 -12.87 9.73
C LEU A 454 -0.66 -14.20 8.97
N TRP A 455 -0.84 -14.14 7.64
CA TRP A 455 -0.87 -15.31 6.77
C TRP A 455 0.50 -15.98 6.64
N CYS A 456 1.59 -15.21 6.66
CA CYS A 456 2.95 -15.73 6.76
C CYS A 456 3.18 -16.55 8.03
N VAL A 457 2.57 -16.18 9.16
CA VAL A 457 2.66 -17.00 10.38
C VAL A 457 1.83 -18.28 10.24
N LEU A 458 0.61 -18.19 9.69
CA LEU A 458 -0.25 -19.37 9.53
C LEU A 458 0.27 -20.41 8.53
N LEU A 459 1.10 -20.06 7.54
CA LEU A 459 1.60 -21.05 6.57
C LEU A 459 2.69 -21.95 7.14
N MET A 460 3.39 -21.52 8.19
CA MET A 460 4.56 -22.23 8.74
C MET A 460 4.30 -23.71 9.04
N PRO A 461 3.18 -24.14 9.64
CA PRO A 461 2.95 -25.55 9.97
C PRO A 461 2.78 -26.44 8.74
N ALA A 462 2.18 -25.89 7.68
CA ALA A 462 2.06 -26.59 6.40
C ALA A 462 3.44 -26.69 5.72
N ALA A 463 4.21 -25.60 5.71
CA ALA A 463 5.57 -25.59 5.17
C ALA A 463 6.50 -26.54 5.92
N ASP A 464 6.49 -26.51 7.27
CA ASP A 464 7.26 -27.38 8.16
C ASP A 464 7.02 -28.88 7.91
N ARG A 465 5.82 -29.23 7.44
CA ARG A 465 5.45 -30.61 7.07
C ARG A 465 5.86 -30.93 5.64
N LEU A 466 5.50 -30.09 4.68
CA LEU A 466 5.68 -30.37 3.25
C LEU A 466 7.15 -30.40 2.85
N LEU A 467 7.97 -29.49 3.40
CA LEU A 467 9.39 -29.37 3.07
C LEU A 467 10.24 -30.55 3.55
N ARG A 468 9.67 -31.51 4.29
CA ARG A 468 10.34 -32.75 4.69
C ARG A 468 10.42 -33.80 3.58
N SER A 469 9.64 -33.64 2.52
CA SER A 469 9.62 -34.58 1.38
C SER A 469 9.91 -33.86 0.08
N ARG A 470 10.48 -34.56 -0.90
CA ARG A 470 10.78 -34.00 -2.22
C ARG A 470 9.52 -33.51 -2.93
N GLY A 471 8.43 -34.27 -2.87
CA GLY A 471 7.14 -33.89 -3.48
C GLY A 471 6.52 -32.67 -2.81
N GLY A 472 6.53 -32.60 -1.49
CA GLY A 472 6.03 -31.43 -0.76
C GLY A 472 6.91 -30.18 -0.98
N ALA A 473 8.23 -30.34 -1.07
CA ALA A 473 9.13 -29.24 -1.43
C ALA A 473 8.89 -28.75 -2.86
N ALA A 474 8.67 -29.64 -3.82
CA ALA A 474 8.29 -29.27 -5.19
C ALA A 474 6.97 -28.50 -5.22
N LEU A 475 5.94 -28.95 -4.48
CA LEU A 475 4.67 -28.23 -4.35
C LEU A 475 4.87 -26.83 -3.78
N CYS A 476 5.59 -26.68 -2.65
CA CYS A 476 5.91 -25.38 -2.08
C CYS A 476 6.63 -24.47 -3.07
N GLY A 477 7.58 -25.02 -3.84
CA GLY A 477 8.31 -24.31 -4.89
C GLY A 477 7.39 -23.81 -6.01
N VAL A 478 6.47 -24.64 -6.50
CA VAL A 478 5.49 -24.26 -7.53
C VAL A 478 4.55 -23.16 -7.02
N LEU A 479 4.00 -23.31 -5.81
CA LEU A 479 3.11 -22.30 -5.23
C LEU A 479 3.84 -20.96 -5.08
N LEU A 480 5.09 -20.98 -4.58
CA LEU A 480 5.90 -19.76 -4.45
C LEU A 480 6.24 -19.16 -5.81
N ALA A 481 6.58 -19.97 -6.81
CA ALA A 481 6.91 -19.48 -8.15
C ALA A 481 5.73 -18.74 -8.80
N PHE A 482 4.51 -19.30 -8.75
CA PHE A 482 3.32 -18.60 -9.27
C PHE A 482 2.97 -17.35 -8.47
N SER A 483 3.16 -17.39 -7.15
CA SER A 483 2.94 -16.22 -6.30
C SER A 483 3.93 -15.08 -6.62
N ALA A 484 5.20 -15.43 -6.81
CA ALA A 484 6.25 -14.49 -7.19
C ALA A 484 6.08 -13.96 -8.62
N LEU A 485 5.59 -14.79 -9.55
CA LEU A 485 5.20 -14.36 -10.89
C LEU A 485 4.09 -13.30 -10.82
N SER A 486 3.02 -13.55 -10.06
CA SER A 486 1.94 -12.58 -9.91
C SER A 486 2.42 -11.27 -9.27
N ALA A 487 3.26 -11.35 -8.24
CA ALA A 487 3.84 -10.19 -7.56
C ALA A 487 4.82 -9.39 -8.45
N SER A 488 5.46 -10.05 -9.40
CA SER A 488 6.43 -9.43 -10.31
C SER A 488 5.78 -8.92 -11.60
N TYR A 489 4.63 -9.48 -12.01
CA TYR A 489 3.93 -9.13 -13.24
C TYR A 489 3.70 -7.62 -13.41
N PRO A 490 3.17 -6.88 -12.42
CA PRO A 490 3.01 -5.42 -12.52
C PRO A 490 4.32 -4.69 -12.20
N THR A 491 5.45 -5.11 -12.78
CA THR A 491 6.82 -4.70 -12.39
C THR A 491 6.94 -3.20 -12.18
N TRP A 492 6.37 -2.42 -13.10
CA TRP A 492 6.49 -0.96 -13.13
C TRP A 492 5.32 -0.23 -12.53
N ASN A 493 4.11 -0.81 -12.55
CA ASN A 493 2.91 -0.13 -12.11
C ASN A 493 1.88 -1.12 -11.54
N PRO A 494 1.63 -1.11 -10.22
CA PRO A 494 0.61 -1.96 -9.59
C PRO A 494 -0.82 -1.52 -9.89
N TRP A 495 -1.02 -0.35 -10.49
CA TRP A 495 -2.32 0.18 -10.92
C TRP A 495 -2.68 -0.34 -12.31
N THR A 496 -2.57 -1.65 -12.49
CA THR A 496 -2.84 -2.37 -13.73
C THR A 496 -3.57 -3.67 -13.42
N GLN A 497 -4.30 -4.21 -14.39
CA GLN A 497 -5.02 -5.46 -14.23
C GLN A 497 -4.04 -6.65 -14.02
N PRO A 498 -4.37 -7.64 -13.18
CA PRO A 498 -3.56 -8.84 -12.98
C PRO A 498 -3.41 -9.66 -14.26
N TRP A 499 -2.37 -10.49 -14.32
CA TRP A 499 -2.12 -11.34 -15.48
C TRP A 499 -3.27 -12.30 -15.79
N ILE A 500 -3.99 -12.79 -14.76
CA ILE A 500 -5.16 -13.64 -14.94
C ILE A 500 -6.30 -12.85 -15.61
N TYR A 501 -6.51 -11.59 -15.23
CA TYR A 501 -7.51 -10.73 -15.89
C TYR A 501 -7.18 -10.57 -17.37
N ASN A 502 -5.94 -10.16 -17.68
CA ASN A 502 -5.50 -9.95 -19.07
C ASN A 502 -5.53 -11.25 -19.88
N TRP A 503 -5.26 -12.39 -19.24
CA TRP A 503 -5.34 -13.70 -19.89
C TRP A 503 -6.80 -14.07 -20.21
N LEU A 504 -7.74 -13.84 -19.29
CA LEU A 504 -9.17 -14.05 -19.55
C LEU A 504 -9.71 -13.11 -20.64
N ASP A 505 -9.32 -11.83 -20.61
CA ASP A 505 -9.67 -10.87 -21.66
C ASP A 505 -9.15 -11.33 -23.03
N HIS A 506 -7.90 -11.80 -23.10
CA HIS A 506 -7.31 -12.37 -24.32
C HIS A 506 -8.05 -13.61 -24.83
N LEU A 507 -8.63 -14.41 -23.93
CA LEU A 507 -9.49 -15.55 -24.28
C LEU A 507 -10.92 -15.15 -24.70
N GLY A 508 -11.25 -13.86 -24.67
CA GLY A 508 -12.55 -13.33 -25.08
C GLY A 508 -13.63 -13.35 -23.99
N PHE A 509 -13.25 -13.47 -22.72
CA PHE A 509 -14.20 -13.34 -21.62
C PHE A 509 -14.60 -11.88 -21.43
N THR A 510 -15.89 -11.61 -21.26
CA THR A 510 -16.39 -10.28 -20.91
C THR A 510 -16.10 -10.00 -19.43
N LEU A 511 -15.18 -9.09 -19.17
CA LEU A 511 -14.83 -8.60 -17.83
C LEU A 511 -15.35 -7.17 -17.64
N ILE A 512 -15.35 -6.68 -16.39
CA ILE A 512 -15.88 -5.34 -16.00
C ILE A 512 -14.83 -4.24 -16.13
#